data_AF-B0DDG3-F1
#
_entry.id   AF-B0DDG3-F1
#
_cell.length_a   1.000
_cell.length_b   1.000
_cell.length_c   1.000
_cell.angle_alpha   90.00
_cell.angle_beta   90.00
_cell.angle_gamma   90.00
#
_symmetry.space_group_name_H-M   'P 1'
#
loop_
_entity.id
_entity.type
_entity.pdbx_description
1 polymer ?
#
loop_
_entity_poly.entity_id
_entity_poly.type
_entity_poly.pdbx_seq_one_letter_code
_entity_poly.pdbx_strand_id
1 'polypeptide(L)'
;MKTHKSEALGVLDELADLDITEDFLREEWAAQLVAQTKPMPRQSKNLADKLIEEIMQLKEDTDSCNKEIYKFEDKKLQDHSVSQIKQKEPGIQQLAKKYNELCGELEAMIKKKQAPCGARAPHPIASDGLFKLDVDDDILIRVARG
;
A
#
# COMPACT_ATOMS: atom_id res chain seq x y z
N MET A 1 -23.46 -63.19 -14.98
CA MET A 1 -22.87 -62.33 -13.93
C MET A 1 -21.77 -63.13 -13.26
N LYS A 2 -20.50 -62.84 -13.55
CA LYS A 2 -19.40 -63.40 -12.76
C LYS A 2 -19.44 -62.69 -11.42
N THR A 3 -19.61 -63.45 -10.35
CA THR A 3 -19.66 -62.88 -9.00
C THR A 3 -18.23 -62.60 -8.59
N HIS A 4 -17.95 -61.45 -7.96
CA HIS A 4 -16.62 -61.14 -7.41
C HIS A 4 -16.07 -62.27 -6.52
N LYS A 5 -16.96 -63.11 -5.98
CA LYS A 5 -16.64 -64.33 -5.22
C LYS A 5 -15.99 -65.43 -6.07
N SER A 6 -16.44 -65.67 -7.31
CA SER A 6 -15.84 -66.70 -8.18
C SER A 6 -14.47 -66.29 -8.72
N GLU A 7 -14.24 -64.99 -8.90
CA GLU A 7 -12.93 -64.46 -9.31
C GLU A 7 -11.93 -64.49 -8.15
N ALA A 8 -12.37 -64.15 -6.92
CA ALA A 8 -11.55 -64.28 -5.72
C ALA A 8 -11.13 -65.74 -5.44
N LEU A 9 -12.02 -66.71 -5.69
CA LEU A 9 -11.71 -68.13 -5.55
C LEU A 9 -10.63 -68.61 -6.53
N GLY A 10 -10.59 -68.10 -7.76
CA GLY A 10 -9.55 -68.44 -8.73
C GLY A 10 -8.18 -67.86 -8.36
N VAL A 11 -8.16 -66.64 -7.83
CA VAL A 11 -6.92 -65.98 -7.35
C VAL A 11 -6.36 -66.67 -6.10
N LEU A 12 -7.22 -67.22 -5.23
CA LEU A 12 -6.78 -67.96 -4.05
C LEU A 12 -6.15 -69.32 -4.41
N ASP A 13 -6.63 -69.98 -5.46
CA ASP A 13 -6.07 -71.25 -5.97
C ASP A 13 -4.68 -71.03 -6.59
N GLU A 14 -4.51 -69.94 -7.37
CA GLU A 14 -3.21 -69.55 -7.94
C GLU A 14 -2.17 -69.11 -6.89
N LEU A 15 -2.60 -68.58 -5.74
CA LEU A 15 -1.71 -68.17 -4.65
C LEU A 15 -1.26 -69.34 -3.76
N ALA A 16 -2.03 -70.42 -3.71
CA ALA A 16 -1.66 -71.64 -3.00
C ALA A 16 -0.44 -72.34 -3.65
N ASP A 17 -0.31 -72.27 -4.97
CA ASP A 17 0.87 -72.77 -5.72
C ASP A 17 2.16 -71.98 -5.43
N LEU A 18 2.04 -70.79 -4.83
CA LEU A 18 3.15 -69.93 -4.42
C LEU A 18 3.45 -69.98 -2.91
N ASP A 19 2.85 -70.95 -2.19
CA ASP A 19 2.99 -71.14 -0.73
C ASP A 19 2.49 -69.92 0.09
N ILE A 20 1.66 -69.07 -0.52
CA ILE A 20 1.03 -67.91 0.12
C ILE A 20 -0.39 -68.31 0.48
N THR A 21 -0.57 -68.81 1.70
CA THR A 21 -1.87 -69.15 2.25
C THR A 21 -2.72 -67.89 2.49
N GLU A 22 -4.03 -68.01 2.28
CA GLU A 22 -5.00 -66.92 2.50
C GLU A 22 -4.87 -66.29 3.90
N ASP A 23 -4.52 -67.10 4.90
CA ASP A 23 -4.27 -66.65 6.27
C ASP A 23 -3.13 -65.63 6.37
N PHE A 24 -2.06 -65.80 5.58
CA PHE A 24 -0.96 -64.83 5.50
C PHE A 24 -1.43 -63.49 4.92
N LEU A 25 -2.26 -63.50 3.87
CA LEU A 25 -2.85 -62.26 3.34
C LEU A 25 -3.78 -61.58 4.34
N ARG A 26 -4.52 -62.35 5.14
CA ARG A 26 -5.39 -61.80 6.18
C ARG A 26 -4.60 -61.20 7.33
N GLU A 27 -3.49 -61.83 7.73
CA GLU A 27 -2.56 -61.30 8.72
C GLU A 27 -1.86 -60.03 8.21
N GLU A 28 -1.37 -60.03 6.97
CA GLU A 28 -0.75 -58.86 6.36
C GLU A 28 -1.77 -57.72 6.18
N TRP A 29 -3.01 -58.02 5.79
CA TRP A 29 -4.06 -57.01 5.71
C TRP A 29 -4.45 -56.49 7.10
N ALA A 30 -4.52 -57.34 8.12
CA ALA A 30 -4.75 -56.90 9.49
C ALA A 30 -3.61 -55.99 9.99
N ALA A 31 -2.35 -56.35 9.71
CA ALA A 31 -1.18 -55.53 10.02
C ALA A 31 -1.21 -54.20 9.26
N GLN A 32 -1.63 -54.21 8.00
CA GLN A 32 -1.77 -53.02 7.16
C GLN A 32 -2.88 -52.10 7.68
N LEU A 33 -4.02 -52.65 8.10
CA LEU A 33 -5.09 -51.87 8.73
C LEU A 33 -4.59 -51.25 10.03
N VAL A 34 -3.92 -52.00 10.90
CA VAL A 34 -3.34 -51.45 12.15
C VAL A 34 -2.32 -50.35 11.86
N ALA A 35 -1.49 -50.51 10.82
CA ALA A 35 -0.53 -49.49 10.42
C ALA A 35 -1.20 -48.24 9.81
N GLN A 36 -2.24 -48.41 8.99
CA GLN A 36 -2.96 -47.31 8.34
C GLN A 36 -3.94 -46.60 9.28
N THR A 37 -4.53 -47.31 10.25
CA THR A 37 -5.45 -46.74 11.25
C THR A 37 -4.73 -46.27 12.50
N LYS A 38 -3.39 -46.33 12.57
CA LYS A 38 -2.65 -45.64 13.64
C LYS A 38 -3.00 -44.16 13.54
N PRO A 39 -3.61 -43.56 14.58
CA PRO A 39 -3.90 -42.14 14.56
C PRO A 39 -2.59 -41.40 14.29
N MET A 40 -2.62 -40.54 13.27
CA MET A 40 -1.47 -39.78 12.81
C MET A 40 -0.71 -39.23 14.02
N PRO A 41 0.62 -39.42 14.12
CA PRO A 41 1.38 -38.92 15.24
C PRO A 41 1.07 -37.43 15.35
N ARG A 42 0.46 -37.04 16.48
CA ARG A 42 0.04 -35.66 16.70
C ARG A 42 1.28 -34.77 16.59
N GLN A 43 1.42 -34.07 15.46
CA GLN A 43 2.23 -32.86 15.43
C GLN A 43 1.70 -31.95 16.54
N SER A 44 2.60 -31.25 17.23
CA SER A 44 2.26 -30.53 18.47
C SER A 44 1.01 -29.68 18.23
N LYS A 45 -0.01 -29.84 19.08
CA LYS A 45 -1.40 -29.46 18.83
C LYS A 45 -1.64 -28.00 18.44
N ASN A 46 -0.64 -27.14 18.60
CA ASN A 46 -0.77 -25.68 18.48
C ASN A 46 0.34 -25.06 17.60
N LEU A 47 1.14 -25.86 16.86
CA LEU A 47 2.23 -25.30 16.04
C LEU A 47 1.70 -24.49 14.86
N ALA A 48 0.68 -25.01 14.17
CA ALA A 48 0.05 -24.32 13.06
C ALA A 48 -0.63 -23.02 13.53
N ASP A 49 -1.33 -23.06 14.66
CA ASP A 49 -2.00 -21.88 15.21
C ASP A 49 -1.01 -20.78 15.59
N LYS A 50 0.13 -21.14 16.20
CA LYS A 50 1.21 -20.19 16.50
C LYS A 50 1.83 -19.59 15.25
N LEU A 51 2.05 -20.39 14.21
CA LEU A 51 2.58 -19.89 12.93
C LEU A 51 1.59 -18.95 12.24
N ILE A 52 0.29 -19.25 12.30
CA ILE A 52 -0.76 -18.39 11.76
C ILE A 52 -0.82 -17.07 12.53
N GLU A 53 -0.75 -17.12 13.86
CA GLU A 53 -0.67 -15.92 14.71
C GLU A 53 0.55 -15.05 14.37
N GLU A 54 1.72 -15.66 14.21
CA GLU A 54 2.94 -14.97 13.80
C GLU A 54 2.81 -14.33 12.40
N ILE A 55 2.24 -15.05 11.43
CA ILE A 55 1.98 -14.52 10.08
C ILE A 55 1.03 -13.32 10.14
N MET A 56 -0.02 -13.39 10.96
CA MET A 56 -0.96 -12.28 11.12
C MET A 56 -0.27 -11.05 11.70
N GLN A 57 0.55 -11.23 12.74
CA GLN A 57 1.32 -10.13 13.34
C GLN A 57 2.28 -9.51 12.32
N LEU A 58 3.06 -10.34 11.62
CA LEU A 58 4.00 -9.86 10.60
C LEU A 58 3.30 -9.11 9.47
N LYS A 59 2.09 -9.55 9.08
CA LYS A 59 1.28 -8.84 8.09
C LYS A 59 0.85 -7.47 8.60
N GLU A 60 0.37 -7.39 9.84
CA GLU A 60 0.00 -6.12 10.46
C GLU A 60 1.19 -5.16 10.57
N ASP A 61 2.34 -5.67 11.00
CA ASP A 61 3.58 -4.89 11.09
C ASP A 61 4.02 -4.37 9.72
N THR A 62 3.91 -5.22 8.68
CA THR A 62 4.21 -4.84 7.29
C THR A 62 3.25 -3.76 6.79
N ASP A 63 1.96 -3.91 7.03
CA ASP A 63 0.94 -2.93 6.67
C ASP A 63 1.15 -1.61 7.41
N SER A 64 1.56 -1.66 8.68
CA SER A 64 1.91 -0.50 9.50
C SER A 64 3.13 0.24 8.94
N CYS A 65 4.22 -0.49 8.69
CA CYS A 65 5.45 0.06 8.13
C CYS A 65 5.21 0.69 6.75
N ASN A 66 4.44 0.03 5.88
CA ASN A 66 4.07 0.59 4.58
C ASN A 66 3.29 1.90 4.71
N LYS A 67 2.32 1.98 5.64
CA LYS A 67 1.60 3.24 5.91
C LYS A 67 2.54 4.36 6.37
N GLU A 68 3.53 4.05 7.18
CA GLU A 68 4.53 5.03 7.62
C GLU A 68 5.42 5.51 6.48
N ILE A 69 5.84 4.61 5.59
CA ILE A 69 6.61 4.95 4.38
C ILE A 69 5.84 5.95 3.52
N TYR A 70 4.57 5.65 3.19
CA TYR A 70 3.75 6.56 2.38
C TYR A 70 3.59 7.93 3.03
N LYS A 71 3.36 7.98 4.35
CA LYS A 71 3.27 9.25 5.09
C LYS A 71 4.59 10.03 5.06
N PHE A 72 5.72 9.33 5.15
CA PHE A 72 7.04 9.97 5.13
C PHE A 72 7.39 10.52 3.74
N GLU A 73 7.09 9.77 2.68
CA GLU A 73 7.30 10.21 1.30
C GLU A 73 6.47 11.45 0.97
N ASP A 74 5.19 11.45 1.35
CA ASP A 74 4.31 12.59 1.15
C ASP A 74 4.81 13.84 1.91
N LYS A 75 5.15 13.70 3.20
CA LYS A 75 5.75 14.78 3.99
C LYS A 75 7.03 15.33 3.35
N LYS A 76 7.91 14.45 2.87
CA LYS A 76 9.16 14.87 2.25
C LYS A 76 8.92 15.65 0.96
N LEU A 77 7.97 15.21 0.11
CA LEU A 77 7.58 15.93 -1.09
C LEU A 77 6.98 17.30 -0.76
N GLN A 78 6.08 17.35 0.23
CA GLN A 78 5.49 18.60 0.72
C GLN A 78 6.55 19.56 1.26
N ASP A 79 7.46 19.08 2.11
CA ASP A 79 8.53 19.89 2.69
C ASP A 79 9.45 20.50 1.62
N HIS A 80 9.80 19.71 0.60
CA HIS A 80 10.59 20.21 -0.53
C HIS A 80 9.84 21.26 -1.34
N SER A 81 8.55 21.04 -1.63
CA SER A 81 7.70 22.00 -2.35
C SER A 81 7.55 23.32 -1.59
N VAL A 82 7.18 23.24 -0.31
CA VAL A 82 7.01 24.39 0.59
C VAL A 82 8.33 25.16 0.74
N SER A 83 9.45 24.46 0.88
CA SER A 83 10.76 25.09 0.98
C SER A 83 11.12 25.88 -0.29
N GLN A 84 10.83 25.32 -1.47
CA GLN A 84 11.08 26.03 -2.73
C GLN A 84 10.18 27.26 -2.87
N ILE A 85 8.89 27.16 -2.51
CA ILE A 85 7.96 28.30 -2.54
C ILE A 85 8.45 29.42 -1.62
N LYS A 86 8.79 29.09 -0.36
CA LYS A 86 9.31 30.05 0.62
C LYS A 86 10.58 30.75 0.17
N GLN A 87 11.45 30.07 -0.58
CA GLN A 87 12.66 30.68 -1.13
C GLN A 87 12.37 31.67 -2.27
N LYS A 88 11.35 31.41 -3.09
CA LYS A 88 11.00 32.27 -4.24
C LYS A 88 10.13 33.46 -3.84
N GLU A 89 9.29 33.30 -2.82
CA GLU A 89 8.41 34.33 -2.28
C GLU A 89 9.08 35.70 -2.09
N PRO A 90 10.21 35.84 -1.37
CA PRO A 90 10.84 37.15 -1.16
C PRO A 90 11.32 37.80 -2.47
N GLY A 91 11.78 37.00 -3.44
CA GLY A 91 12.21 37.52 -4.75
C GLY A 91 11.04 38.09 -5.55
N ILE A 92 9.89 37.42 -5.52
CA ILE A 92 8.68 37.89 -6.20
C ILE A 92 8.11 39.12 -5.47
N GLN A 93 8.14 39.15 -4.13
CA GLN A 93 7.75 40.33 -3.35
C GLN A 93 8.62 41.55 -3.70
N GLN A 94 9.95 41.38 -3.81
CA GLN A 94 10.86 42.45 -4.23
C GLN A 94 10.53 42.93 -5.65
N LEU A 95 10.21 42.02 -6.57
CA LEU A 95 9.84 42.37 -7.93
C LEU A 95 8.52 43.17 -7.97
N ALA A 96 7.51 42.74 -7.21
CA ALA A 96 6.25 43.45 -7.09
C ALA A 96 6.44 44.86 -6.50
N LYS A 97 7.28 44.99 -5.47
CA LYS A 97 7.63 46.29 -4.90
C LYS A 97 8.28 47.22 -5.94
N LYS A 98 9.29 46.73 -6.65
CA LYS A 98 9.98 47.48 -7.70
C LYS A 98 9.02 47.90 -8.83
N TYR A 99 8.11 47.02 -9.22
CA TYR A 99 7.07 47.33 -10.20
C TYR A 99 6.17 48.47 -9.73
N ASN A 100 5.72 48.42 -8.47
CA ASN A 100 4.87 49.45 -7.89
C ASN A 100 5.59 50.81 -7.78
N GLU A 101 6.88 50.82 -7.44
CA GLU A 101 7.72 52.03 -7.45
C GLU A 101 7.74 52.68 -8.83
N LEU A 102 8.00 51.89 -9.89
CA LEU A 102 7.98 52.38 -11.27
C LEU A 102 6.60 52.89 -11.70
N CYS A 103 5.50 52.25 -11.26
CA CYS A 103 4.15 52.74 -11.52
C CYS A 103 3.93 54.12 -10.90
N GLY A 104 4.40 54.33 -9.67
CA GLY A 104 4.34 55.62 -8.99
C GLY A 104 5.17 56.71 -9.67
N GLU A 105 6.39 56.39 -10.13
CA GLU A 105 7.23 57.31 -10.90
C GLU A 105 6.55 57.74 -12.21
N LEU A 106 5.95 56.79 -12.92
CA LEU A 106 5.24 57.07 -14.17
C LEU A 106 4.01 57.95 -13.94
N GLU A 107 3.22 57.68 -12.89
CA GLU A 107 2.12 58.57 -12.49
C GLU A 107 2.60 59.98 -12.18
N ALA A 108 3.75 60.12 -11.51
CA ALA A 108 4.33 61.42 -11.22
C ALA A 108 4.76 62.16 -12.50
N MET A 109 5.34 61.47 -13.49
CA MET A 109 5.70 62.07 -14.79
C MET A 109 4.46 62.49 -15.60
N ILE A 110 3.38 61.70 -15.56
CA ILE A 110 2.10 62.06 -16.19
C ILE A 110 1.53 63.31 -15.53
N LYS A 111 1.52 63.40 -14.19
CA LYS A 111 1.07 64.60 -13.44
C LYS A 111 1.90 65.84 -13.78
N LYS A 112 3.22 65.68 -13.95
CA LYS A 112 4.14 66.74 -14.35
C LYS A 112 4.02 67.16 -15.82
N LYS A 113 3.14 66.53 -16.62
CA LYS A 113 2.97 66.75 -18.08
C LYS A 113 4.26 66.52 -18.90
N GLN A 114 5.16 65.69 -18.38
CA GLN A 114 6.38 65.29 -19.08
C GLN A 114 6.18 64.02 -19.94
N ALA A 115 5.03 63.36 -19.77
CA ALA A 115 4.63 62.22 -20.57
C ALA A 115 3.85 62.67 -21.83
N PRO A 116 3.87 61.89 -22.92
CA PRO A 116 3.04 62.14 -24.11
C PRO A 116 1.55 62.27 -23.77
N CYS A 117 0.85 63.10 -24.55
CA CYS A 117 -0.60 63.26 -24.41
C CYS A 117 -1.31 61.90 -24.50
N GLY A 118 -2.15 61.58 -23.51
CA GLY A 118 -2.87 60.30 -23.42
C GLY A 118 -2.13 59.17 -22.70
N ALA A 119 -0.92 59.40 -22.16
CA ALA A 119 -0.23 58.40 -21.35
C ALA A 119 -1.01 58.07 -20.07
N ARG A 120 -1.19 56.78 -19.78
CA ARG A 120 -1.87 56.26 -18.60
C ARG A 120 -0.94 55.26 -17.88
N ALA A 121 -0.80 55.42 -16.56
CA ALA A 121 0.03 54.53 -15.76
C ALA A 121 -0.62 53.14 -15.60
N PRO A 122 0.20 52.07 -15.51
CA PRO A 122 -0.26 50.74 -15.11
C PRO A 122 -0.79 50.70 -13.68
N HIS A 123 -1.63 49.72 -13.37
CA HIS A 123 -2.20 49.53 -12.03
C HIS A 123 -1.17 48.85 -11.10
N PRO A 124 -0.94 49.37 -9.88
CA PRO A 124 -0.07 48.71 -8.90
C PRO A 124 -0.58 47.33 -8.50
N ILE A 125 0.35 46.43 -8.18
CA ILE A 125 0.08 45.10 -7.64
C ILE A 125 -0.12 45.23 -6.13
N ALA A 126 -1.23 44.71 -5.60
CA ALA A 126 -1.44 44.63 -4.15
C ALA A 126 -0.42 43.67 -3.53
N SER A 127 0.44 44.19 -2.64
CA SER A 127 1.44 43.38 -1.93
C SER A 127 0.86 42.66 -0.71
N ASP A 128 -0.27 43.13 -0.18
CA ASP A 128 -0.97 42.45 0.91
C ASP A 128 -1.72 41.24 0.37
N GLY A 129 -1.49 40.07 0.97
CA GLY A 129 -2.14 38.82 0.59
C GLY A 129 -1.60 38.13 -0.67
N LEU A 130 -0.55 38.66 -1.33
CA LEU A 130 0.02 38.07 -2.56
C LEU A 130 0.45 36.60 -2.40
N PHE A 131 0.70 36.16 -1.16
CA PHE A 131 1.13 34.79 -0.81
C PHE A 131 0.33 34.17 0.34
N LYS A 132 -0.84 34.72 0.71
CA LYS A 132 -1.73 34.07 1.68
C LYS A 132 -2.49 32.95 0.98
N LEU A 133 -1.91 31.76 0.95
CA LEU A 133 -2.55 30.54 0.47
C LEU A 133 -2.93 29.68 1.69
N ASP A 134 -4.12 29.87 2.27
CA ASP A 134 -4.69 28.98 3.31
C ASP A 134 -5.22 27.70 2.64
N VAL A 135 -4.35 26.91 2.01
CA VAL A 135 -4.76 25.69 1.27
C VAL A 135 -4.82 24.46 2.19
N ASP A 136 -4.37 24.57 3.43
CA ASP A 136 -4.19 23.42 4.33
C ASP A 136 -5.39 23.06 5.22
N ASP A 137 -6.45 23.87 5.30
CA ASP A 137 -7.53 23.57 6.27
C ASP A 137 -8.68 22.68 5.72
N ASP A 138 -8.96 22.66 4.41
CA ASP A 138 -10.17 21.99 3.88
C ASP A 138 -9.93 20.64 3.17
N ILE A 139 -8.70 20.32 2.73
CA ILE A 139 -8.45 19.11 1.93
C ILE A 139 -8.48 17.84 2.80
N LEU A 140 -7.96 17.89 4.03
CA LEU A 140 -7.89 16.74 4.93
C LEU A 140 -9.24 16.39 5.61
N ILE A 141 -10.18 17.34 5.71
CA ILE A 141 -11.48 17.12 6.36
C ILE A 141 -12.40 16.25 5.49
N ARG A 142 -12.21 16.24 4.17
CA ARG A 142 -13.11 15.55 3.23
C ARG A 142 -12.79 14.07 3.03
N VAL A 143 -11.55 13.64 3.30
CA VAL A 143 -11.14 12.23 3.17
C VAL A 143 -11.48 11.40 4.42
N ALA A 144 -11.66 12.03 5.59
CA ALA A 144 -11.98 11.33 6.84
C ALA A 144 -13.50 11.06 7.06
N ARG A 145 -14.36 11.40 6.09
CA ARG A 145 -15.84 11.33 6.22
C ARG A 145 -16.52 10.45 5.16
N GLY A 146 -15.77 9.68 4.37
CA GLY A 146 -16.30 8.68 3.43
C GLY A 146 -15.68 7.33 3.68
#